data_AF-A0A7J9DHV9-F1
#
_entry.id   AF-A0A7J9DHV9-F1
#
_cell.length_a   1.000
_cell.length_b   1.000
_cell.length_c   1.000
_cell.angle_alpha   90.00
_cell.angle_beta   90.00
_cell.angle_gamma   90.00
#
_symmetry.space_group_name_H-M   'P 1'
#
loop_
_entity.id
_entity.type
_entity.pdbx_description
1 polymer ?
#
loop_
_entity_poly.entity_id
_entity_poly.type
_entity_poly.pdbx_seq_one_letter_code
_entity_poly.pdbx_strand_id
1 'polypeptide(L)' 'MIHQPVSSFYEVQTREFILEAKELLKLRKSLARVYAQRTGKLLWVVSKDMERDVSMSATEAQAHRIVDLIA' A
#
# COMPACT_ATOMS: atom_id res chain seq x y z
N MET A 1 9.34 -3.69 3.48
CA MET A 1 9.04 -2.40 2.82
C MET A 1 7.55 -2.33 2.55
N ILE A 2 6.93 -1.16 2.72
CA ILE A 2 5.55 -0.89 2.29
C ILE A 2 5.55 0.24 1.29
N HIS A 3 4.72 0.12 0.27
CA HIS A 3 4.52 1.14 -0.77
C HIS A 3 3.16 0.91 -1.45
N GLN A 4 2.70 1.91 -2.19
CA GLN A 4 1.49 1.82 -2.99
C GLN A 4 1.68 0.89 -4.21
N PRO A 5 0.59 0.25 -4.69
CA PRO A 5 0.65 -0.48 -5.94
C PRO A 5 0.99 0.48 -7.10
N VAL A 6 1.71 -0.03 -8.08
CA VAL A 6 2.12 0.71 -9.28
C VAL A 6 1.59 -0.03 -10.51
N SER A 7 1.18 0.72 -11.53
CA SER A 7 0.97 0.18 -12.88
C SER A 7 1.82 0.92 -13.90
N SER A 8 2.13 0.25 -15.00
CA SER A 8 2.83 0.81 -16.16
C SER A 8 1.80 1.21 -17.22
N PHE A 9 1.43 2.49 -17.26
CA PHE A 9 0.36 3.01 -18.13
C PHE A 9 0.76 3.25 -19.60
N TYR A 10 1.72 2.52 -20.15
CA TYR A 10 2.30 2.89 -21.45
C TYR A 10 1.41 2.49 -22.64
N GLU A 11 1.20 3.44 -23.56
CA GLU A 11 0.67 3.26 -24.92
C GLU A 11 -0.77 2.71 -25.06
N VAL A 12 -1.65 2.95 -24.09
CA VAL A 12 -3.08 2.55 -24.16
C VAL A 12 -4.02 3.69 -24.52
N GLN A 13 -5.19 3.36 -25.07
CA GLN A 13 -6.23 4.36 -25.39
C GLN A 13 -6.75 5.04 -24.11
N THR A 14 -7.20 6.30 -24.22
CA THR A 14 -7.69 7.09 -23.07
C THR A 14 -8.78 6.36 -22.26
N ARG A 15 -9.68 5.61 -22.93
CA ARG A 15 -10.72 4.84 -22.25
C ARG A 15 -10.13 3.73 -21.36
N GLU A 16 -9.17 2.98 -21.88
CA GLU A 16 -8.51 1.88 -21.17
C GLU A 16 -7.68 2.43 -20.01
N PHE A 17 -6.93 3.51 -20.24
CA PHE A 17 -6.19 4.22 -19.20
C PHE A 17 -7.08 4.62 -18.02
N ILE A 18 -8.27 5.20 -18.27
CA ILE A 18 -9.21 5.60 -17.21
C ILE A 18 -9.74 4.38 -16.44
N LEU A 19 -10.02 3.27 -17.12
CA LEU A 19 -10.46 2.05 -16.47
C LEU A 19 -9.37 1.48 -15.57
N GLU A 20 -8.14 1.42 -16.06
CA GLU A 20 -6.99 0.92 -15.31
C GLU A 20 -6.67 1.80 -14.10
N ALA A 21 -6.70 3.13 -14.26
CA ALA A 21 -6.52 4.07 -13.14
C ALA A 21 -7.57 3.88 -12.04
N LYS A 22 -8.83 3.58 -12.41
CA LYS A 22 -9.91 3.28 -11.46
C LYS A 22 -9.65 1.97 -10.72
N GLU A 23 -9.19 0.93 -11.40
CA GLU A 23 -8.83 -0.34 -10.77
C GLU A 23 -7.60 -0.21 -9.85
N LEU A 24 -6.57 0.53 -10.27
CA LEU A 24 -5.41 0.82 -9.43
C LEU A 24 -5.81 1.57 -8.14
N LEU A 25 -6.73 2.54 -8.25
CA LEU A 25 -7.26 3.25 -7.08
C LEU A 25 -8.05 2.31 -6.15
N LYS A 26 -8.86 1.39 -6.70
CA LYS A 26 -9.55 0.38 -5.89
C LYS A 26 -8.55 -0.54 -5.18
N LEU A 27 -7.52 -0.99 -5.89
CA LEU A 27 -6.46 -1.84 -5.33
C LEU A 27 -5.74 -1.13 -4.18
N ARG A 28 -5.31 0.13 -4.39
CA ARG A 28 -4.70 0.96 -3.33
C ARG A 28 -5.58 1.04 -2.08
N LYS A 29 -6.87 1.32 -2.23
CA LYS A 29 -7.82 1.41 -1.10
C LYS A 29 -8.04 0.07 -0.40
N SER A 30 -8.09 -1.03 -1.15
CA SER A 30 -8.24 -2.37 -0.58
C SER A 30 -7.01 -2.79 0.21
N LEU A 31 -5.80 -2.59 -0.33
CA LEU A 31 -4.55 -2.87 0.38
C LEU A 31 -4.44 -2.04 1.66
N ALA A 32 -4.71 -0.73 1.61
CA ALA A 32 -4.65 0.12 2.81
C ALA A 32 -5.61 -0.37 3.91
N ARG A 33 -6.80 -0.85 3.56
CA ARG A 33 -7.75 -1.44 4.51
C ARG A 33 -7.25 -2.73 5.12
N VAL A 34 -6.63 -3.62 4.33
CA VAL A 34 -6.03 -4.86 4.84
C VAL A 34 -4.90 -4.55 5.81
N TYR A 35 -3.98 -3.65 5.44
CA TYR A 35 -2.91 -3.22 6.35
C TYR A 35 -3.45 -2.62 7.64
N ALA A 36 -4.44 -1.73 7.58
CA ALA A 36 -5.07 -1.14 8.76
C ALA A 36 -5.69 -2.22 9.67
N GLN A 37 -6.41 -3.19 9.08
CA GLN A 37 -7.01 -4.29 9.83
C GLN A 37 -5.97 -5.19 10.51
N ARG A 38 -4.88 -5.52 9.81
CA ARG A 38 -3.86 -6.45 10.31
C ARG A 38 -2.90 -5.82 11.31
N THR A 39 -2.53 -4.55 11.10
CA THR A 39 -1.64 -3.80 12.00
C THR A 39 -2.39 -3.13 13.16
N GLY A 40 -3.72 -2.99 13.06
CA GLY A 40 -4.53 -2.22 14.01
C GLY A 40 -4.31 -0.70 13.91
N LYS A 41 -3.62 -0.22 12.88
CA LYS A 41 -3.38 1.22 12.66
C LYS A 41 -4.57 1.89 12.00
N LEU A 42 -4.71 3.19 12.21
CA LEU A 42 -5.70 4.00 11.52
C LEU A 42 -5.42 4.01 10.00
N LEU A 43 -6.49 3.95 9.19
CA LEU A 43 -6.40 3.87 7.74
C LEU A 43 -5.57 5.02 7.13
N TRP A 44 -5.66 6.22 7.69
CA TRP A 44 -4.92 7.38 7.19
C TRP A 44 -3.41 7.27 7.45
N VAL A 45 -2.98 6.63 8.55
CA VAL A 45 -1.56 6.38 8.85
C VAL A 45 -0.98 5.44 7.81
N VAL A 46 -1.64 4.29 7.60
CA VAL A 46 -1.24 3.33 6.57
C VAL A 46 -1.21 3.96 5.18
N SER A 47 -2.23 4.75 4.85
CA SER A 47 -2.30 5.41 3.53
C SER A 47 -1.15 6.37 3.30
N LYS A 48 -0.72 7.08 4.36
CA LYS A 48 0.42 7.99 4.34
C LYS A 48 1.74 7.23 4.19
N ASP A 49 1.92 6.17 4.96
CA ASP A 49 3.14 5.36 4.92
C ASP A 49 3.34 4.66 3.56
N MET A 50 2.26 4.37 2.83
CA MET A 50 2.32 3.77 1.49
C MET A 50 2.63 4.78 0.36
N GLU A 51 2.66 6.10 0.60
CA GLU A 51 2.87 7.10 -0.47
C GLU A 51 4.27 7.04 -1.12
N ARG A 52 5.24 6.57 -0.35
CA ARG A 52 6.63 6.38 -0.76
C ARG A 52 7.07 4.98 -0.36
N ASP A 53 8.18 4.56 -0.94
CA ASP A 53 8.82 3.32 -0.52
C ASP A 53 9.39 3.52 0.87
N VAL A 54 8.78 2.87 1.86
CA VAL A 54 9.27 2.87 3.24
C VAL A 54 9.87 1.50 3.52
N SER A 55 11.20 1.46 3.47
CA SER A 55 11.96 0.32 3.99
C SER A 55 11.97 0.36 5.50
N MET A 56 11.77 -0.80 6.13
CA MET A 56 11.76 -0.96 7.58
C MET A 56 12.74 -2.09 7.93
N SER A 57 13.56 -1.85 8.94
CA SER A 57 14.26 -2.91 9.67
C SER A 57 13.27 -3.86 10.35
N ALA A 58 13.76 -5.00 10.85
CA ALA A 58 12.92 -5.96 11.57
C ALA A 58 12.23 -5.31 12.79
N THR A 59 12.96 -4.48 13.55
CA THR A 59 12.44 -3.76 14.72
C THR A 59 11.41 -2.71 14.35
N GLU A 60 11.64 -1.95 13.26
CA GLU A 60 10.64 -1.00 12.75
C GLU A 60 9.38 -1.71 12.23
N ALA A 61 9.53 -2.85 11.55
CA ALA A 61 8.40 -3.64 11.07
C ALA A 61 7.58 -4.23 12.24
N GLN A 62 8.25 -4.62 13.33
CA GLN A 62 7.58 -5.06 14.55
C GLN A 62 6.84 -3.90 15.23
N ALA A 63 7.49 -2.73 15.36
CA ALA A 63 6.86 -1.52 15.87
C ALA A 63 5.68 -1.05 14.98
N HIS A 64 5.76 -1.31 13.67
CA HIS A 64 4.68 -1.08 12.71
C HIS A 64 3.55 -2.13 12.83
N ARG A 65 3.76 -3.20 13.59
CA ARG A 65 2.85 -4.36 13.75
C ARG A 65 2.63 -5.14 12.45
N ILE A 66 3.64 -5.12 11.59
CA ILE A 66 3.74 -5.98 10.39
C ILE A 66 4.33 -7.34 10.78
N VAL A 67 5.22 -7.35 11.78
CA VAL A 67 5.88 -8.55 12.33
C VAL A 67 5.51 -8.67 13.81
N ASP A 68 5.20 -9.86 14.29
CA ASP A 68 4.87 -10.09 15.70
C ASP A 68 6.12 -10.35 16.57
N LEU A 69 7.08 -11.13 16.05
CA LEU A 69 8.29 -11.55 16.77
C LEU A 69 9.54 -11.46 15.87
N ILE A 70 10.65 -11.06 16.46
CA ILE A 70 11.99 -11.09 15.86
C ILE A 70 12.79 -12.18 16.60
N ALA A 71 13.42 -13.08 15.84
CA ALA A 71 14.20 -14.20 16.37
C ALA A 71 15.61 -13.78 16.78
#